data_AF-A0A966L8D7-F1
#
_entry.id   AF-A0A966L8D7-F1
#
_cell.length_a   1.000
_cell.length_b   1.000
_cell.length_c   1.000
_cell.angle_alpha   90.00
_cell.angle_beta   90.00
_cell.angle_gamma   90.00
#
_symmetry.space_group_name_H-M   'P 1'
#
loop_
_entity.id
_entity.type
_entity.pdbx_description
1 polymer ?
#
loop_
_entity_poly.entity_id
_entity_poly.type
_entity_poly.pdbx_seq_one_letter_code
_entity_poly.pdbx_strand_id
1 'polypeptide(L)'
;MSILDILIFGLKNLRSILSFFFPKWNVKITPNKIVFEASSWKQRMFFTVENKSSKSLFDVQIILFFDEQEVESKNFEIKHCFDNSKIDSVEFSDVRWDYSYFGLDAVDTKTNKKCIFIQIHEIPPMSQAPFSIKSNDPATIKIECVNFSKVRGKVLERDKEVATSFNLNRELKVSGIRFKIAKN
;
A
#
# COMPACT_ATOMS: atom_id res chain seq x y z
N MET A 1 -5.73 -33.34 39.93
CA MET A 1 -5.74 -32.54 38.68
C MET A 1 -7.20 -32.31 38.33
N SER A 2 -7.66 -31.06 38.33
CA SER A 2 -9.09 -30.76 38.19
C SER A 2 -9.51 -30.75 36.71
N ILE A 3 -10.79 -30.98 36.43
CA ILE A 3 -11.37 -30.86 35.07
C ILE A 3 -11.11 -29.46 34.48
N LEU A 4 -11.02 -28.44 35.35
CA LEU A 4 -10.72 -27.06 34.97
C LEU A 4 -9.29 -26.91 34.42
N ASP A 5 -8.32 -27.65 34.97
CA ASP A 5 -6.92 -27.62 34.51
C ASP A 5 -6.77 -28.21 33.11
N ILE A 6 -7.53 -29.27 32.80
CA ILE A 6 -7.54 -29.92 31.48
C ILE A 6 -8.17 -28.99 30.43
N LEU A 7 -9.24 -28.28 30.78
CA LEU A 7 -9.90 -27.30 29.91
C LEU A 7 -9.00 -26.09 29.61
N ILE A 8 -8.31 -25.56 30.62
CA ILE A 8 -7.36 -24.43 30.44
C ILE A 8 -6.17 -24.86 29.58
N PHE A 9 -5.66 -26.09 29.74
CA PHE A 9 -4.57 -26.63 28.93
C PHE A 9 -4.99 -26.83 27.47
N GLY A 10 -6.20 -27.36 27.24
CA GLY A 10 -6.80 -27.51 25.91
C GLY A 10 -6.98 -26.17 25.19
N LEU A 11 -7.48 -25.14 25.87
CA LEU A 11 -7.66 -23.79 25.31
C LEU A 11 -6.33 -23.09 24.97
N LYS A 12 -5.28 -23.28 25.78
CA LYS A 12 -3.95 -22.73 25.49
C LYS A 12 -3.34 -23.38 24.25
N ASN A 13 -3.50 -24.69 24.08
CA ASN A 13 -3.03 -25.39 22.89
C ASN A 13 -3.84 -25.05 21.64
N LEU A 14 -5.16 -24.83 21.76
CA LEU A 14 -6.00 -24.42 20.64
C LEU A 14 -5.57 -23.05 20.06
N ARG A 15 -5.21 -22.08 20.90
CA ARG A 15 -4.66 -20.78 20.45
C ARG A 15 -3.34 -20.94 19.69
N SER A 16 -2.47 -21.83 20.14
CA SER A 16 -1.19 -22.11 19.47
C SER A 16 -1.41 -22.76 18.10
N ILE A 17 -2.32 -23.74 18.04
CA ILE A 17 -2.66 -24.44 16.79
C ILE A 17 -3.33 -23.50 15.79
N LEU A 18 -4.27 -22.66 16.23
CA LEU A 18 -4.91 -21.66 15.35
C LEU A 18 -3.90 -20.63 14.81
N SER A 19 -2.86 -20.27 15.57
CA SER A 19 -1.80 -19.37 15.10
C SER A 19 -0.90 -19.98 14.02
N PHE A 20 -0.89 -21.31 13.89
CA PHE A 20 -0.13 -22.05 12.88
C PHE A 20 -0.85 -22.08 11.52
N PHE A 21 -2.19 -22.01 11.52
CA PHE A 21 -3.02 -22.11 10.31
C PHE A 21 -3.30 -20.78 9.61
N PHE A 22 -3.11 -19.65 10.29
CA PHE A 22 -3.19 -18.33 9.66
C PHE A 22 -1.79 -17.75 9.57
N PRO A 23 -1.10 -17.81 8.41
CA PRO A 23 0.14 -17.06 8.24
C PRO A 23 -0.20 -15.61 8.53
N LYS A 24 0.31 -15.05 9.64
CA LYS A 24 0.17 -13.62 9.92
C LYS A 24 0.76 -12.91 8.72
N TRP A 25 -0.11 -12.30 7.92
CA TRP A 25 0.34 -11.39 6.88
C TRP A 25 1.15 -10.30 7.59
N ASN A 26 2.44 -10.22 7.27
CA ASN A 26 3.34 -9.26 7.91
C ASN A 26 3.00 -7.83 7.50
N VAL A 27 2.14 -7.66 6.50
CA VAL A 27 1.60 -6.38 6.06
C VAL A 27 0.11 -6.31 6.42
N LYS A 28 -0.30 -5.26 7.13
CA LYS A 28 -1.70 -4.93 7.40
C LYS A 28 -2.06 -3.63 6.68
N ILE A 29 -3.19 -3.60 5.99
CA ILE A 29 -3.71 -2.37 5.35
C ILE A 29 -4.94 -1.90 6.11
N THR A 30 -5.06 -0.61 6.42
CA THR A 30 -6.22 -0.06 7.14
C THR A 30 -6.61 1.34 6.64
N PRO A 31 -7.86 1.55 6.16
CA PRO A 31 -8.82 0.51 5.78
C PRO A 31 -8.35 -0.21 4.49
N ASN A 32 -8.81 -1.44 4.28
CA ASN A 32 -8.57 -2.18 3.03
C ASN A 32 -9.64 -1.92 1.96
N LYS A 33 -10.63 -1.08 2.26
CA LYS A 33 -11.69 -0.63 1.36
C LYS A 33 -11.98 0.84 1.64
N ILE A 34 -12.00 1.66 0.59
CA ILE A 34 -12.39 3.06 0.65
C ILE A 34 -13.59 3.24 -0.27
N VAL A 35 -14.59 3.98 0.19
CA VAL A 35 -15.76 4.35 -0.59
C VAL A 35 -15.78 5.87 -0.72
N PHE A 36 -15.78 6.34 -1.95
CA PHE A 36 -16.04 7.72 -2.34
C PHE A 36 -17.50 7.83 -2.77
N GLU A 37 -18.21 8.79 -2.19
CA GLU A 37 -19.59 9.08 -2.56
C GLU A 37 -19.61 10.23 -3.56
N ALA A 38 -20.65 10.27 -4.40
CA ALA A 38 -20.82 11.35 -5.36
C ALA A 38 -20.90 12.69 -4.63
N SER A 39 -19.98 13.61 -4.94
CA SER A 39 -19.89 14.91 -4.29
C SER A 39 -19.45 15.99 -5.26
N SER A 40 -19.98 17.20 -5.10
CA SER A 40 -19.47 18.39 -5.80
C SER A 40 -18.12 18.86 -5.26
N TRP A 41 -17.68 18.31 -4.11
CA TRP A 41 -16.42 18.64 -3.45
C TRP A 41 -15.44 17.47 -3.53
N LYS A 42 -14.13 17.79 -3.56
CA LYS A 42 -13.08 16.78 -3.55
C LYS A 42 -13.00 16.10 -2.19
N GLN A 43 -13.43 14.85 -2.12
CA GLN A 43 -13.30 14.01 -0.94
C GLN A 43 -11.85 13.57 -0.75
N ARG A 44 -11.38 13.50 0.49
CA ARG A 44 -10.05 13.01 0.86
C ARG A 44 -10.20 11.88 1.87
N MET A 45 -9.70 10.71 1.50
CA MET A 45 -9.69 9.51 2.32
C MET A 45 -8.25 9.07 2.57
N PHE A 46 -8.02 8.29 3.62
CA PHE A 46 -6.69 7.85 4.01
C PHE A 46 -6.64 6.33 4.18
N PHE A 47 -5.50 5.73 3.87
CA PHE A 47 -5.19 4.35 4.25
C PHE A 47 -3.74 4.24 4.71
N THR A 48 -3.46 3.25 5.55
CA THR A 48 -2.11 2.96 6.04
C THR A 48 -1.70 1.55 5.64
N VAL A 49 -0.42 1.40 5.32
CA VAL A 49 0.24 0.11 5.11
C VAL A 49 1.20 -0.11 6.27
N GLU A 50 0.95 -1.12 7.08
CA GLU A 50 1.66 -1.36 8.33
C GLU A 50 2.47 -2.65 8.27
N ASN A 51 3.74 -2.59 8.65
CA ASN A 51 4.57 -3.76 8.88
C ASN A 51 4.36 -4.28 10.32
N LYS A 52 3.74 -5.44 10.47
CA LYS A 52 3.50 -6.12 11.76
C LYS A 52 4.64 -7.03 12.21
N SER A 53 5.72 -7.10 11.44
CA SER A 53 6.87 -7.93 11.77
C SER A 53 7.95 -7.16 12.51
N SER A 54 8.85 -7.90 13.17
CA SER A 54 10.03 -7.37 13.85
C SER A 54 11.21 -7.10 12.90
N LYS A 55 11.03 -7.27 11.58
CA LYS A 55 12.06 -7.04 10.56
C LYS A 55 11.54 -6.07 9.51
N SER A 56 12.43 -5.35 8.82
CA SER A 56 12.03 -4.54 7.66
C SER A 56 11.38 -5.41 6.60
N LEU A 57 10.35 -4.88 5.94
CA LEU A 57 9.80 -5.43 4.71
C LEU A 57 10.25 -4.55 3.55
N PHE A 58 10.65 -5.17 2.45
CA PHE A 58 11.13 -4.50 1.26
C PHE A 58 10.20 -4.76 0.08
N ASP A 59 10.20 -3.88 -0.90
CA ASP A 59 9.46 -4.03 -2.16
C ASP A 59 8.00 -4.46 -1.92
N VAL A 60 7.34 -3.79 -0.98
CA VAL A 60 5.94 -4.04 -0.61
C VAL A 60 5.06 -3.52 -1.75
N GLN A 61 4.36 -4.42 -2.40
CA GLN A 61 3.55 -4.18 -3.59
C GLN A 61 2.07 -4.11 -3.21
N ILE A 62 1.45 -2.97 -3.45
CA ILE A 62 0.05 -2.67 -3.18
C ILE A 62 -0.69 -2.44 -4.49
N ILE A 63 -1.91 -2.97 -4.61
CA ILE A 63 -2.83 -2.66 -5.71
C ILE A 63 -4.11 -2.05 -5.17
N LEU A 64 -4.54 -0.98 -5.81
CA LEU A 64 -5.85 -0.35 -5.62
C LEU A 64 -6.73 -0.75 -6.80
N PHE A 65 -7.71 -1.62 -6.54
CA PHE A 65 -8.72 -2.03 -7.52
C PHE A 65 -9.93 -1.12 -7.45
N PHE A 66 -10.36 -0.63 -8.60
CA PHE A 66 -11.61 0.10 -8.75
C PHE A 66 -12.71 -0.89 -9.10
N ASP A 67 -13.79 -0.91 -8.33
CA ASP A 67 -14.89 -1.82 -8.59
C ASP A 67 -15.77 -1.35 -9.76
N GLU A 68 -15.95 -0.04 -9.96
CA GLU A 68 -16.70 0.51 -11.09
C GLU A 68 -15.86 0.58 -12.38
N GLN A 69 -16.41 0.08 -13.50
CA GLN A 69 -15.69 -0.03 -14.78
C GLN A 69 -15.42 1.32 -15.48
N GLU A 70 -16.21 2.35 -15.18
CA GLU A 70 -16.14 3.65 -15.85
C GLU A 70 -15.14 4.61 -15.19
N VAL A 71 -14.64 4.25 -14.01
CA VAL A 71 -13.76 5.11 -13.23
C VAL A 71 -12.35 5.09 -13.82
N GLU A 72 -11.86 6.26 -14.23
CA GLU A 72 -10.49 6.41 -14.73
C GLU A 72 -9.55 6.64 -13.56
N SER A 73 -8.49 5.82 -13.45
CA SER A 73 -7.53 5.97 -12.36
C SER A 73 -6.99 7.39 -12.27
N LYS A 74 -6.80 8.08 -13.41
CA LYS A 74 -6.31 9.48 -13.50
C LYS A 74 -7.12 10.50 -12.70
N ASN A 75 -8.37 10.19 -12.35
CA ASN A 75 -9.25 11.06 -11.57
C ASN A 75 -8.92 11.04 -10.06
N PHE A 76 -8.05 10.12 -9.62
CA PHE A 76 -7.63 9.97 -8.23
C PHE A 76 -6.24 10.55 -8.02
N GLU A 77 -6.11 11.46 -7.06
CA GLU A 77 -4.81 11.96 -6.59
C GLU A 77 -4.38 11.17 -5.36
N ILE A 78 -3.26 10.46 -5.40
CA ILE A 78 -2.72 9.71 -4.24
C ILE A 78 -1.42 10.35 -3.77
N LYS A 79 -1.25 10.51 -2.46
CA LYS A 79 -0.03 11.10 -1.87
C LYS A 79 0.31 10.38 -0.56
N HIS A 80 1.59 10.08 -0.32
CA HIS A 80 2.06 9.66 0.99
C HIS A 80 1.97 10.84 1.98
N CYS A 81 1.55 10.56 3.21
CA CYS A 81 1.35 11.58 4.24
C CYS A 81 2.52 11.55 5.22
N PHE A 82 3.45 12.50 5.13
CA PHE A 82 4.45 12.65 6.20
C PHE A 82 3.77 13.11 7.48
N ASP A 83 4.02 12.40 8.58
CA ASP A 83 3.74 12.88 9.93
C ASP A 83 4.99 13.58 10.46
N ASN A 84 4.92 14.91 10.53
CA ASN A 84 5.52 15.65 11.62
C ASN A 84 4.75 16.97 11.72
N SER A 85 3.97 17.06 12.79
CA SER A 85 3.34 18.25 13.37
C SER A 85 3.78 19.63 12.82
N LYS A 86 2.77 20.47 12.56
CA LYS A 86 2.78 21.85 12.02
C LYS A 86 2.76 21.95 10.49
N ILE A 87 1.53 21.97 9.99
CA ILE A 87 1.20 22.80 8.82
C ILE A 87 1.32 24.25 9.30
N ASP A 88 2.34 24.97 8.84
CA ASP A 88 2.31 26.41 8.64
C ASP A 88 3.38 26.79 7.63
N SER A 89 2.92 27.26 6.45
CA SER A 89 3.68 27.72 5.27
C SER A 89 4.61 26.66 4.64
N VAL A 90 4.70 26.49 3.32
CA VAL A 90 5.16 27.47 2.33
C VAL A 90 4.65 27.09 0.94
N GLU A 91 4.52 28.14 0.15
CA GLU A 91 4.33 28.29 -1.29
C GLU A 91 4.93 27.21 -2.21
N PHE A 92 4.28 27.09 -3.37
CA PHE A 92 4.81 26.43 -4.55
C PHE A 92 6.12 27.10 -5.02
N SER A 93 7.24 26.42 -4.79
CA SER A 93 8.44 26.45 -5.65
C SER A 93 9.36 25.30 -5.23
N ASP A 94 9.79 24.51 -6.20
CA ASP A 94 10.87 23.52 -6.08
C ASP A 94 10.59 22.27 -5.23
N VAL A 95 9.77 21.41 -5.85
CA VAL A 95 9.88 19.95 -5.91
C VAL A 95 10.91 19.33 -4.94
N ARG A 96 10.43 18.76 -3.82
CA ARG A 96 11.20 17.97 -2.85
C ARG A 96 10.86 16.47 -2.93
N TRP A 97 11.88 15.64 -2.74
CA TRP A 97 11.93 14.19 -2.97
C TRP A 97 11.65 13.29 -1.75
N ASP A 98 10.98 12.15 -1.96
CA ASP A 98 11.00 10.99 -1.07
C ASP A 98 11.06 9.68 -1.90
N TYR A 99 12.10 8.87 -1.67
CA TYR A 99 12.47 7.65 -2.42
C TYR A 99 11.77 6.39 -1.93
N SER A 100 10.80 6.53 -1.02
CA SER A 100 10.25 5.41 -0.27
C SER A 100 9.21 4.61 -1.07
N TYR A 101 8.66 5.14 -2.17
CA TYR A 101 7.64 4.47 -2.97
C TYR A 101 7.51 5.03 -4.40
N PHE A 102 6.93 4.25 -5.32
CA PHE A 102 6.46 4.72 -6.63
C PHE A 102 5.08 4.14 -6.97
N GLY A 103 4.41 4.65 -8.01
CA GLY A 103 3.16 4.05 -8.48
C GLY A 103 2.90 4.21 -9.97
N LEU A 104 2.14 3.25 -10.50
CA LEU A 104 1.84 3.05 -11.91
C LEU A 104 0.33 2.95 -12.11
N ASP A 105 -0.14 3.53 -13.21
CA ASP A 105 -1.46 3.19 -13.75
C ASP A 105 -1.33 1.89 -14.54
N ALA A 106 -2.20 0.94 -14.25
CA ALA A 106 -2.15 -0.38 -14.86
C ALA A 106 -3.55 -0.94 -15.15
N VAL A 107 -3.59 -1.95 -15.99
CA VAL A 107 -4.76 -2.80 -16.21
C VAL A 107 -4.38 -4.22 -15.85
N ASP A 108 -5.14 -4.85 -14.98
CA ASP A 108 -4.99 -6.27 -14.67
C ASP A 108 -5.41 -7.09 -15.88
N THR A 109 -4.49 -7.85 -16.47
CA THR A 109 -4.76 -8.58 -17.72
C THR A 109 -5.80 -9.66 -17.56
N LYS A 110 -5.94 -10.24 -16.35
CA LYS A 110 -6.89 -11.32 -16.09
C LYS A 110 -8.33 -10.82 -15.94
N THR A 111 -8.50 -9.67 -15.29
CA THR A 111 -9.83 -9.11 -15.00
C THR A 111 -10.22 -7.95 -15.92
N ASN A 112 -9.27 -7.46 -16.70
CA ASN A 112 -9.34 -6.24 -17.50
C ASN A 112 -9.77 -4.99 -16.69
N LYS A 113 -9.61 -5.02 -15.35
CA LYS A 113 -9.93 -3.90 -14.48
C LYS A 113 -8.75 -2.93 -14.42
N LYS A 114 -9.05 -1.63 -14.50
CA LYS A 114 -8.09 -0.56 -14.22
C LYS A 114 -7.69 -0.63 -12.74
N CYS A 115 -6.42 -0.40 -12.44
CA CYS A 115 -5.90 -0.37 -11.10
C CYS A 115 -4.73 0.60 -10.97
N ILE A 116 -4.41 0.95 -9.73
CA ILE A 116 -3.16 1.65 -9.42
C ILE A 116 -2.27 0.69 -8.66
N PHE A 117 -1.08 0.48 -9.19
CA PHE A 117 -0.01 -0.24 -8.51
C PHE A 117 0.83 0.77 -7.72
N ILE A 118 1.16 0.43 -6.48
CA ILE A 118 2.07 1.20 -5.62
C ILE A 118 3.13 0.23 -5.10
N GLN A 119 4.41 0.54 -5.29
CA GLN A 119 5.51 -0.18 -4.65
C GLN A 119 6.12 0.71 -3.58
N ILE A 120 6.26 0.17 -2.38
CA ILE A 120 6.94 0.79 -1.24
C ILE A 120 8.26 0.05 -1.06
N HIS A 121 9.38 0.76 -1.15
CA HIS A 121 10.71 0.16 -1.15
C HIS A 121 11.09 -0.45 0.19
N GLU A 122 10.72 0.22 1.29
CA GLU A 122 10.94 -0.30 2.64
C GLU A 122 9.85 0.17 3.59
N ILE A 123 9.38 -0.75 4.43
CA ILE A 123 8.61 -0.42 5.63
C ILE A 123 9.40 -0.97 6.83
N PRO A 124 9.92 -0.11 7.72
CA PRO A 124 10.65 -0.55 8.91
C PRO A 124 9.80 -1.46 9.82
N PRO A 125 10.43 -2.23 10.73
CA PRO A 125 9.72 -3.04 11.70
C PRO A 125 8.67 -2.22 12.46
N MET A 126 7.48 -2.81 12.69
CA MET A 126 6.43 -2.20 13.52
C MET A 126 6.03 -0.77 13.10
N SER A 127 6.27 -0.39 11.84
CA SER A 127 6.07 0.97 11.33
C SER A 127 4.96 1.02 10.29
N GLN A 128 4.49 2.23 9.97
CA GLN A 128 3.39 2.49 9.06
C GLN A 128 3.80 3.43 7.93
N ALA A 129 3.25 3.20 6.75
CA ALA A 129 3.33 4.07 5.58
C ALA A 129 1.91 4.57 5.26
N PRO A 130 1.55 5.81 5.65
CA PRO A 130 0.23 6.38 5.41
C PRO A 130 0.10 7.02 4.03
N PHE A 131 -1.07 6.89 3.42
CA PHE A 131 -1.41 7.42 2.12
C PHE A 131 -2.76 8.15 2.18
N SER A 132 -2.90 9.20 1.37
CA SER A 132 -4.15 9.89 1.09
C SER A 132 -4.57 9.64 -0.34
N ILE A 133 -5.86 9.46 -0.56
CA ILE A 133 -6.50 9.37 -1.89
C ILE A 133 -7.53 10.49 -1.95
N LYS A 134 -7.55 11.25 -3.03
CA LYS A 134 -8.56 12.28 -3.28
C LYS A 134 -9.29 12.05 -4.59
N SER A 135 -10.61 12.20 -4.57
CA SER A 135 -11.49 12.05 -5.75
C SER A 135 -12.72 12.96 -5.63
N ASN A 136 -13.30 13.32 -6.77
CA ASN A 136 -14.66 13.86 -6.85
C ASN A 136 -15.65 12.81 -7.38
N ASP A 137 -15.14 11.74 -7.98
CA ASP A 137 -15.95 10.69 -8.59
C ASP A 137 -16.37 9.67 -7.52
N PRO A 138 -17.63 9.18 -7.58
CA PRO A 138 -18.04 8.05 -6.77
C PRO A 138 -17.20 6.84 -7.16
N ALA A 139 -16.63 6.18 -6.16
CA ALA A 139 -15.85 4.98 -6.40
C ALA A 139 -15.70 4.09 -5.18
N THR A 140 -15.69 2.79 -5.40
CA THR A 140 -15.26 1.81 -4.40
C THR A 140 -13.86 1.29 -4.74
N ILE A 141 -12.91 1.57 -3.86
CA ILE A 141 -11.51 1.16 -4.01
C ILE A 141 -11.18 0.06 -3.01
N LYS A 142 -10.83 -1.13 -3.52
CA LYS A 142 -10.28 -2.22 -2.71
C LYS A 142 -8.76 -2.14 -2.72
N ILE A 143 -8.14 -2.22 -1.55
CA ILE A 143 -6.69 -2.07 -1.37
C ILE A 143 -6.10 -3.39 -0.89
N GLU A 144 -5.15 -3.92 -1.66
CA GLU A 144 -4.56 -5.23 -1.41
C GLU A 144 -3.03 -5.16 -1.45
N CYS A 145 -2.37 -5.83 -0.50
CA CYS A 145 -0.94 -6.14 -0.61
C CYS A 145 -0.81 -7.42 -1.43
N VAL A 146 -0.15 -7.37 -2.58
CA VAL A 146 -0.01 -8.52 -3.48
C VAL A 146 1.33 -9.23 -3.32
N ASN A 147 2.36 -8.52 -2.85
CA ASN A 147 3.68 -9.10 -2.61
C ASN A 147 4.48 -8.24 -1.63
N PHE A 148 5.49 -8.85 -1.03
CA PHE A 148 6.56 -8.15 -0.33
C PHE A 148 7.80 -9.07 -0.26
N SER A 149 8.97 -8.48 -0.13
CA SER A 149 10.23 -9.18 0.10
C SER A 149 10.69 -9.02 1.55
N LYS A 150 11.39 -10.04 2.06
CA LYS A 150 12.14 -9.96 3.32
C LYS A 150 13.61 -9.60 3.11
N VAL A 151 14.04 -9.52 1.84
CA VAL A 151 15.40 -9.22 1.43
C VAL A 151 15.36 -7.96 0.57
N ARG A 152 16.22 -7.00 0.87
CA ARG A 152 16.31 -5.75 0.12
C ARG A 152 16.71 -6.05 -1.33
N GLY A 153 15.88 -5.63 -2.29
CA GLY A 153 16.22 -5.66 -3.70
C GLY A 153 17.40 -4.74 -4.03
N LYS A 154 18.12 -5.06 -5.11
CA LYS A 154 19.19 -4.17 -5.59
C LYS A 154 18.55 -2.95 -6.25
N VAL A 155 18.78 -1.78 -5.67
CA VAL A 155 18.48 -0.49 -6.29
C VAL A 155 19.73 -0.07 -7.06
N LEU A 156 19.57 0.20 -8.35
CA LEU A 156 20.63 0.72 -9.21
C LEU A 156 20.51 2.23 -9.26
N GLU A 157 21.60 2.91 -8.96
CA GLU A 157 21.67 4.37 -8.95
C GLU A 157 22.73 4.82 -9.95
N ARG A 158 22.36 5.78 -10.78
CA ARG A 158 23.25 6.57 -11.63
C ARG A 158 22.98 8.03 -11.32
N ASP A 159 23.89 8.93 -11.70
CA ASP A 159 23.61 10.36 -11.65
C ASP A 159 22.21 10.62 -12.13
N LYS A 160 21.39 11.15 -11.21
CA LYS A 160 20.07 11.63 -11.56
C LYS A 160 19.11 10.49 -12.03
N GLU A 161 19.42 9.20 -11.84
CA GLU A 161 18.57 8.10 -12.29
C GLU A 161 18.55 6.97 -11.27
N VAL A 162 17.37 6.42 -11.01
CA VAL A 162 17.18 5.27 -10.12
C VAL A 162 16.42 4.21 -10.89
N ALA A 163 16.91 2.98 -10.84
CA ALA A 163 16.24 1.81 -11.39
C ALA A 163 16.04 0.75 -10.31
N THR A 164 14.84 0.21 -10.24
CA THR A 164 14.46 -0.88 -9.35
C THR A 164 13.88 -2.00 -10.20
N SER A 165 14.38 -3.22 -9.99
CA SER A 165 13.76 -4.41 -10.56
C SER A 165 12.70 -4.91 -9.59
N PHE A 166 11.50 -5.13 -10.09
CA PHE A 166 10.45 -5.79 -9.33
C PHE A 166 9.83 -6.89 -10.17
N ASN A 167 9.41 -7.97 -9.51
CA ASN A 167 8.62 -9.01 -10.13
C ASN A 167 7.19 -8.91 -9.59
N LEU A 168 6.23 -8.78 -10.50
CA LEU A 168 4.83 -8.80 -10.15
C LEU A 168 4.36 -10.25 -10.20
N ASN A 169 3.83 -10.76 -9.08
CA ASN A 169 3.14 -12.06 -9.06
C ASN A 169 1.78 -12.02 -9.79
N ARG A 170 1.48 -10.93 -10.50
CA ARG A 170 0.26 -10.68 -11.25
C ARG A 170 0.62 -9.98 -12.55
N GLU A 171 0.07 -10.45 -13.66
CA GLU A 171 0.31 -9.83 -14.95
C GLU A 171 -0.48 -8.52 -15.05
N LEU A 172 0.25 -7.40 -15.09
CA LEU A 172 -0.30 -6.06 -15.21
C LEU A 172 0.21 -5.44 -16.50
N LYS A 173 -0.70 -4.91 -17.31
CA LYS A 173 -0.33 -4.07 -18.45
C LYS A 173 -0.22 -2.62 -17.97
N VAL A 174 1.00 -2.10 -17.89
CA VAL A 174 1.25 -0.71 -17.52
C VAL A 174 0.68 0.21 -18.60
N SER A 175 -0.21 1.12 -18.22
CA SER A 175 -0.82 2.11 -19.10
C SER A 175 -0.27 3.51 -18.87
N GLY A 176 0.38 3.77 -17.73
CA GLY A 176 1.04 5.04 -17.43
C GLY A 176 1.86 5.01 -16.15
N ILE A 177 2.76 5.98 -16.00
CA ILE A 177 3.49 6.22 -14.76
C ILE A 177 2.74 7.31 -13.99
N ARG A 178 2.26 7.01 -12.78
CA ARG A 178 1.45 7.91 -11.97
C ARG A 178 2.30 8.83 -11.10
N PHE A 179 3.25 8.25 -10.39
CA PHE A 179 4.23 9.00 -9.59
C PHE A 179 5.55 8.92 -10.33
N LYS A 180 5.81 9.92 -11.17
CA LYS A 180 7.14 10.11 -11.72
C LYS A 180 8.00 10.70 -10.60
N ILE A 181 9.05 9.98 -10.23
CA ILE A 181 10.13 10.47 -9.38
C ILE A 181 10.49 11.87 -9.88
N ALA A 182 10.44 12.88 -9.01
CA ALA A 182 10.81 14.25 -9.33
C ALA A 182 12.35 14.37 -9.49
N LYS A 183 13.08 15.44 -9.18
CA LYS A 183 14.53 15.37 -8.85
C LYS A 183 14.81 16.10 -7.54
N ASN A 184 15.83 15.70 -6.80
CA ASN A 184 16.72 16.69 -6.18
C ASN A 184 17.59 17.26 -7.31
#